data_AF-A0A533SPV6-F1
#
_entry.id   AF-A0A533SPV6-F1
#
_cell.length_a   1.000
_cell.length_b   1.000
_cell.length_c   1.000
_cell.angle_alpha   90.00
_cell.angle_beta   90.00
_cell.angle_gamma   90.00
#
_symmetry.space_group_name_H-M   'P 1'
#
loop_
_entity.id
_entity.type
_entity.pdbx_description
1 polymer ?
#
loop_
_entity_poly.entity_id
_entity_poly.type
_entity_poly.pdbx_seq_one_letter_code
_entity_poly.pdbx_strand_id
1 'polypeptide(L)'
;TGRPVISNFRTRDMAAGGQGAPLVAFVDRLLLAHPHKRRAVQNIGGIANVTYLPLPGDGQAAFAFDTGPGNMLIDAMAARVSDGRLACDQDGRLASAGSVHAGLLAELMATPYLRQPPPKTTGRELFGQPLAEIVAARAALLGLSPQDLLATVTAFTAESIARAYADFLPSAPDEVIVSGGGALNPTLLDMLAQRLAPARVLTSDEVGLQVEAKEAVAFAVLAYESWHNRPGNLPEATGARHAVILGNFTPAPPRQAVVRPGSFTEARNAFTEKIDQVSTFEMVQMINREDTKVAEAVRAELPSIALAIDGIAGRMQSGGRLIYIGAGTSGRLGILDASECPPTFSTPPSLVVARIAGGMRAMTDAVEGAEDDYEAGRRDVAELGVDEKDSVVGIAASGHTPYVLGGMQEARDRGALVISLACNHPSPIEELAEIVIAPLVGPEVITGSTRLKAGSAQKLVLNMLSTGTMIRLGKTYSNLMVDVQMTNVKLRARGARIVAQACGISDQEARHLLEKCDNEVKTAIVSHLAGIPADRARRRLTVVHGVVRKALSVKDL
;
A
#
# COMPACT_ATOMS: atom_id res chain seq x y z
N THR A 1 1.32 6.81 12.37
CA THR A 1 0.44 5.78 12.97
C THR A 1 -0.06 6.14 14.36
N GLY A 2 0.55 7.08 15.11
CA GLY A 2 0.11 7.43 16.48
C GLY A 2 0.25 6.29 17.49
N ARG A 3 0.84 5.17 17.08
CA ARG A 3 0.97 3.95 17.86
C ARG A 3 2.39 3.83 18.38
N PRO A 4 2.60 3.12 19.51
CA PRO A 4 3.93 2.71 19.90
C PRO A 4 4.61 1.96 18.75
N VAL A 5 5.87 2.29 18.49
CA VAL A 5 6.67 1.62 17.46
C VAL A 5 7.90 1.03 18.12
N ILE A 6 8.17 -0.24 17.84
CA ILE A 6 9.43 -0.87 18.17
C ILE A 6 10.19 -1.03 16.84
N SER A 7 11.36 -0.40 16.76
CA SER A 7 12.19 -0.39 15.56
C SER A 7 13.65 -0.68 15.91
N ASN A 8 14.55 -0.71 14.93
CA ASN A 8 16.00 -0.83 15.18
C ASN A 8 16.40 -2.03 16.07
N PHE A 9 15.94 -3.23 15.70
CA PHE A 9 16.10 -4.44 16.49
C PHE A 9 17.56 -4.87 16.73
N ARG A 10 18.51 -4.45 15.89
CA ARG A 10 19.89 -4.95 15.90
C ARG A 10 20.78 -4.34 16.98
N THR A 11 20.57 -3.08 17.34
CA THR A 11 21.56 -2.30 18.12
C THR A 11 21.91 -2.91 19.47
N ARG A 12 20.90 -3.44 20.19
CA ARG A 12 21.13 -4.04 21.51
C ARG A 12 21.85 -5.39 21.44
N ASP A 13 21.58 -6.18 20.40
CA ASP A 13 22.33 -7.43 20.15
C ASP A 13 23.81 -7.14 19.87
N MET A 14 24.08 -6.14 19.02
CA MET A 14 25.45 -5.71 18.73
C MET A 14 26.18 -5.20 19.98
N ALA A 15 25.51 -4.44 20.85
CA ALA A 15 26.08 -4.00 22.12
C ALA A 15 26.41 -5.17 23.06
N ALA A 16 25.65 -6.27 23.00
CA ALA A 16 25.93 -7.50 23.72
C ALA A 16 27.07 -8.33 23.09
N GLY A 17 27.70 -7.86 22.01
CA GLY A 17 28.80 -8.52 21.31
C GLY A 17 28.36 -9.39 20.12
N GLY A 18 27.07 -9.39 19.78
CA GLY A 18 26.56 -10.10 18.60
C GLY A 18 26.79 -9.34 17.30
N GLN A 19 26.49 -9.98 16.17
CA GLN A 19 26.58 -9.39 14.84
C GLN A 19 25.29 -8.66 14.42
N GLY A 20 24.22 -8.72 15.21
CA GLY A 20 22.91 -8.14 14.89
C GLY A 20 22.11 -8.92 13.83
N ALA A 21 22.57 -10.11 13.46
CA ALA A 21 21.91 -11.01 12.51
C ALA A 21 22.38 -12.46 12.74
N PRO A 22 21.58 -13.46 12.32
CA PRO A 22 20.19 -13.33 11.85
C PRO A 22 19.19 -13.20 13.02
N LEU A 23 18.35 -12.17 12.99
CA LEU A 23 17.37 -11.91 14.08
C LEU A 23 16.16 -12.85 14.04
N VAL A 24 15.84 -13.39 12.86
CA VAL A 24 14.65 -14.24 12.66
C VAL A 24 14.83 -15.62 13.30
N ALA A 25 16.05 -16.03 13.65
CA ALA A 25 16.35 -17.33 14.25
C ALA A 25 15.56 -17.60 15.55
N PHE A 26 15.33 -16.57 16.36
CA PHE A 26 14.47 -16.70 17.55
C PHE A 26 13.03 -17.06 17.18
N VAL A 27 12.48 -16.39 16.16
CA VAL A 27 11.11 -16.61 15.68
C VAL A 27 11.00 -17.96 14.98
N ASP A 28 11.98 -18.33 14.16
CA ASP A 28 12.04 -19.64 13.52
C ASP A 28 12.03 -20.75 14.59
N ARG A 29 12.80 -20.61 15.67
CA ARG A 29 12.77 -21.56 16.79
C ARG A 29 11.40 -21.60 17.47
N LEU A 30 10.77 -20.45 17.67
CA LEU A 30 9.46 -20.37 18.34
C LEU A 30 8.34 -21.02 17.52
N LEU A 31 8.32 -20.77 16.21
CA LEU A 31 7.19 -21.14 15.35
C LEU A 31 7.39 -22.47 14.61
N LEU A 32 8.64 -22.86 14.34
CA LEU A 32 8.94 -23.96 13.42
C LEU A 32 9.70 -25.12 14.07
N ALA A 33 10.05 -25.04 15.36
CA ALA A 33 10.55 -26.21 16.09
C ALA A 33 9.53 -27.36 16.07
N HIS A 34 10.02 -28.59 16.07
CA HIS A 34 9.18 -29.78 15.97
C HIS A 34 9.54 -30.79 17.07
N PRO A 35 8.55 -31.46 17.70
CA PRO A 35 8.81 -32.38 18.81
C PRO A 35 9.63 -33.61 18.43
N HIS A 36 9.62 -34.00 17.14
CA HIS A 36 10.19 -35.26 16.66
C HIS A 36 11.02 -35.14 15.37
N LYS A 37 11.30 -33.92 14.89
CA LYS A 37 12.04 -33.70 13.63
C LYS A 37 13.07 -32.60 13.79
N ARG A 38 14.26 -32.83 13.26
CA ARG A 38 15.29 -31.80 13.06
C ARG A 38 14.91 -30.98 11.85
N ARG A 39 14.92 -29.66 12.00
CA ARG A 39 14.53 -28.72 10.94
C ARG A 39 15.66 -27.77 10.63
N ALA A 40 15.88 -27.54 9.35
CA ALA A 40 16.65 -26.40 8.87
C ALA A 40 15.68 -25.39 8.27
N VAL A 41 15.60 -24.19 8.84
CA VAL A 41 14.75 -23.12 8.31
C VAL A 41 15.61 -22.23 7.42
N GLN A 42 15.47 -22.40 6.11
CA GLN A 42 16.28 -21.74 5.09
C GLN A 42 15.58 -20.51 4.54
N ASN A 43 16.05 -19.31 4.87
CA ASN A 43 15.60 -18.10 4.19
C ASN A 43 16.48 -17.83 2.95
N ILE A 44 15.85 -17.64 1.80
CA ILE A 44 16.51 -17.32 0.52
C ILE A 44 16.02 -15.94 0.06
N GLY A 45 16.60 -14.89 0.65
CA GLY A 45 16.43 -13.50 0.21
C GLY A 45 17.53 -13.12 -0.77
N GLY A 46 18.05 -11.88 -0.67
CA GLY A 46 19.27 -11.52 -1.40
C GLY A 46 20.46 -12.38 -0.98
N ILE A 47 20.65 -12.55 0.33
CA ILE A 47 21.58 -13.49 0.97
C ILE A 47 20.76 -14.65 1.54
N ALA A 48 21.31 -15.85 1.44
CA ALA A 48 20.71 -17.04 2.02
C ALA A 48 21.24 -17.27 3.44
N ASN A 49 20.36 -17.62 4.37
CA ASN A 49 20.71 -17.98 5.74
C ASN A 49 19.86 -19.12 6.28
N VAL A 50 20.43 -19.88 7.20
CA VAL A 50 19.76 -21.02 7.84
C VAL A 50 19.66 -20.80 9.33
N THR A 51 18.51 -21.16 9.91
CA THR A 51 18.35 -21.45 11.33
C THR A 51 18.24 -22.95 11.52
N TYR A 52 19.20 -23.56 12.22
CA TYR A 52 19.16 -24.98 12.58
C TYR A 52 18.37 -25.19 13.87
N LEU A 53 17.38 -26.08 13.82
CA LEU A 53 16.49 -26.42 14.93
C LEU A 53 16.69 -27.90 15.30
N PRO A 54 17.39 -28.20 16.41
CA PRO A 54 17.64 -29.57 16.87
C PRO A 54 16.37 -30.20 17.49
N LEU A 55 16.41 -31.51 17.77
CA LEU A 55 15.33 -32.16 18.51
C LEU A 55 15.29 -31.66 19.96
N PRO A 56 14.10 -31.58 20.58
CA PRO A 56 14.00 -31.39 22.01
C PRO A 56 14.76 -32.50 22.75
N GLY A 57 15.72 -32.11 23.60
CA GLY A 57 16.52 -33.06 24.38
C GLY A 57 17.86 -33.48 23.77
N ASP A 58 18.19 -33.07 22.54
CA ASP A 58 19.49 -33.37 21.90
C ASP A 58 20.68 -32.65 22.58
N GLY A 59 20.44 -31.81 23.60
CA GLY A 59 21.47 -31.03 24.30
C GLY A 59 22.13 -29.93 23.44
N GLN A 60 21.69 -29.78 22.20
CA GLN A 60 22.17 -28.78 21.25
C GLN A 60 21.27 -27.54 21.28
N ALA A 61 21.89 -26.36 21.17
CA ALA A 61 21.18 -25.12 20.98
C ALA A 61 20.86 -24.91 19.50
N ALA A 62 19.73 -24.25 19.22
CA ALA A 62 19.48 -23.72 17.90
C ALA A 62 20.52 -22.63 17.58
N PHE A 63 21.01 -22.60 16.35
CA PHE A 63 21.97 -21.60 15.89
C PHE A 63 21.71 -21.27 14.43
N ALA A 64 22.29 -20.19 13.93
CA ALA A 64 22.03 -19.72 12.59
C ALA A 64 23.25 -19.03 11.99
N PHE A 65 23.32 -19.00 10.67
CA PHE A 65 24.42 -18.39 9.92
C PHE A 65 24.05 -18.18 8.46
N ASP A 66 24.78 -17.31 7.78
CA ASP A 66 24.62 -17.07 6.34
C ASP A 66 25.27 -18.22 5.54
N THR A 67 24.52 -18.78 4.60
CA THR A 67 24.92 -19.95 3.80
C THR A 67 25.59 -19.56 2.48
N GLY A 68 25.44 -18.29 2.05
CA GLY A 68 25.99 -17.79 0.79
C GLY A 68 25.02 -16.85 0.06
N PRO A 69 25.16 -16.68 -1.27
CA PRO A 69 24.23 -15.86 -2.04
C PRO A 69 22.83 -16.50 -2.03
N GLY A 70 21.80 -15.67 -1.99
CA GLY A 70 20.43 -16.07 -2.29
C GLY A 70 20.08 -15.71 -3.73
N ASN A 71 19.02 -14.94 -3.93
CA ASN A 71 18.56 -14.50 -5.23
C ASN A 71 19.37 -13.35 -5.83
N MET A 72 20.22 -12.64 -5.07
CA MET A 72 20.80 -11.39 -5.57
C MET A 72 21.63 -11.53 -6.86
N LEU A 73 22.36 -12.65 -7.02
CA LEU A 73 23.09 -12.93 -8.26
C LEU A 73 22.16 -13.39 -9.38
N ILE A 74 21.13 -14.18 -9.05
CA ILE A 74 20.12 -14.66 -9.99
C ILE A 74 19.36 -13.46 -10.58
N ASP A 75 18.90 -12.54 -9.73
CA ASP A 75 18.19 -11.32 -10.10
C ASP A 75 19.06 -10.39 -10.95
N ALA A 76 20.33 -10.21 -10.56
CA ALA A 76 21.28 -9.41 -11.33
C ALA A 76 21.52 -9.99 -12.74
N MET A 77 21.63 -11.32 -12.86
CA MET A 77 21.79 -11.97 -14.16
C MET A 77 20.49 -11.90 -14.98
N ALA A 78 19.32 -12.10 -14.36
CA ALA A 78 18.02 -11.97 -15.03
C ALA A 78 17.82 -10.55 -15.60
N ALA A 79 18.15 -9.51 -14.83
CA ALA A 79 18.13 -8.14 -15.29
C ALA A 79 19.11 -7.92 -16.44
N ARG A 80 20.33 -8.44 -16.35
CA ARG A 80 21.34 -8.29 -17.40
C ARG A 80 20.92 -8.93 -18.72
N VAL A 81 20.49 -10.19 -18.70
CA VAL A 81 20.17 -10.94 -19.94
C VAL A 81 18.89 -10.46 -20.61
N SER A 82 18.09 -9.66 -19.91
CA SER A 82 16.83 -9.10 -20.40
C SER A 82 16.91 -7.60 -20.71
N ASP A 83 18.10 -6.99 -20.68
CA ASP A 83 18.32 -5.55 -20.80
C ASP A 83 17.45 -4.72 -19.82
N GLY A 84 17.33 -5.22 -18.58
CA GLY A 84 16.59 -4.59 -17.49
C GLY A 84 15.07 -4.81 -17.51
N ARG A 85 14.54 -5.64 -18.43
CA ARG A 85 13.09 -5.92 -18.49
C ARG A 85 12.60 -6.83 -17.38
N LEU A 86 13.45 -7.73 -16.88
CA LEU A 86 13.12 -8.65 -15.79
C LEU A 86 13.86 -8.24 -14.51
N ALA A 87 13.14 -8.13 -13.41
CA ALA A 87 13.74 -7.86 -12.09
C ALA A 87 14.25 -9.14 -11.40
N CYS A 88 13.75 -10.31 -11.80
CA CYS A 88 14.12 -11.63 -11.30
C CYS A 88 13.84 -12.71 -12.37
N ASP A 89 14.35 -13.93 -12.17
CA ASP A 89 13.99 -15.10 -13.01
C ASP A 89 12.65 -15.67 -12.54
N GLN A 90 11.56 -15.17 -13.13
CA GLN A 90 10.19 -15.53 -12.74
C GLN A 90 9.96 -17.04 -12.94
N ASP A 91 9.52 -17.71 -11.87
CA ASP A 91 9.34 -19.16 -11.76
C ASP A 91 10.59 -19.98 -12.16
N GLY A 92 11.79 -19.39 -12.13
CA GLY A 92 13.03 -20.07 -12.52
C GLY A 92 13.08 -20.51 -13.99
N ARG A 93 12.29 -19.88 -14.87
CA ARG A 93 12.10 -20.34 -16.26
C ARG A 93 13.38 -20.26 -17.08
N LEU A 94 14.16 -19.18 -16.94
CA LEU A 94 15.41 -19.03 -17.68
C LEU A 94 16.45 -20.04 -17.20
N ALA A 95 16.55 -20.26 -15.89
CA ALA A 95 17.43 -21.27 -15.33
C ALA A 95 17.03 -22.69 -15.75
N SER A 96 15.73 -23.01 -15.81
CA SER A 96 15.25 -24.35 -16.20
C SER A 96 15.53 -24.70 -17.67
N ALA A 97 15.69 -23.68 -18.53
CA ALA A 97 15.98 -23.84 -19.94
C ALA A 97 17.49 -23.97 -20.24
N GLY A 98 18.35 -23.87 -19.23
CA GLY A 98 19.81 -23.89 -19.37
C GLY A 98 20.45 -25.14 -18.79
N SER A 99 21.74 -25.30 -19.08
CA SER A 99 22.61 -26.33 -18.50
C SER A 99 23.62 -25.69 -17.53
N VAL A 100 23.83 -26.31 -16.38
CA VAL A 100 24.81 -25.85 -15.40
C VAL A 100 26.23 -26.03 -15.95
N HIS A 101 26.99 -24.95 -16.04
CA HIS A 101 28.37 -25.00 -16.47
C HIS A 101 29.30 -25.31 -15.28
N ALA A 102 29.79 -26.55 -15.23
CA ALA A 102 30.57 -27.09 -14.11
C ALA A 102 31.83 -26.28 -13.74
N GLY A 103 32.57 -25.75 -14.72
CA GLY A 103 33.80 -24.99 -14.46
C GLY A 103 33.55 -23.68 -13.70
N LEU A 104 32.67 -22.83 -14.24
CA LEU A 104 32.20 -21.61 -13.59
C LEU A 104 31.56 -21.89 -12.21
N LEU A 105 30.75 -22.94 -12.06
CA LEU A 105 30.21 -23.32 -10.75
C LEU A 105 31.33 -23.65 -9.75
N ALA A 106 32.35 -24.41 -10.16
CA ALA A 106 33.49 -24.73 -9.31
C ALA A 106 34.30 -23.49 -8.92
N GLU A 107 34.49 -22.53 -9.84
CA GLU A 107 35.12 -21.23 -9.56
C GLU A 107 34.33 -20.46 -8.50
N LEU A 108 33.01 -20.40 -8.61
CA LEU A 108 32.13 -19.72 -7.65
C LEU A 108 32.16 -20.40 -6.27
N MET A 109 32.10 -21.74 -6.23
CA MET A 109 32.19 -22.53 -5.00
C MET A 109 33.56 -22.43 -4.31
N ALA A 110 34.61 -22.00 -5.02
CA ALA A 110 35.93 -21.78 -4.43
C ALA A 110 36.03 -20.50 -3.56
N THR A 111 34.96 -19.69 -3.52
CA THR A 111 34.89 -18.44 -2.74
C THR A 111 35.29 -18.67 -1.28
N PRO A 112 36.34 -18.01 -0.75
CA PRO A 112 36.88 -18.29 0.59
C PRO A 112 35.87 -18.21 1.73
N TYR A 113 34.89 -17.31 1.63
CA TYR A 113 33.83 -17.14 2.62
C TYR A 113 33.01 -18.40 2.87
N LEU A 114 32.75 -19.22 1.83
CA LEU A 114 31.92 -20.41 1.96
C LEU A 114 32.53 -21.45 2.93
N ARG A 115 33.87 -21.47 3.05
CA ARG A 115 34.62 -22.36 3.95
C ARG A 115 34.78 -21.81 5.37
N GLN A 116 34.39 -20.57 5.65
CA GLN A 116 34.51 -20.02 7.00
C GLN A 116 33.52 -20.72 7.95
N PRO A 117 33.92 -21.08 9.18
CA PRO A 117 33.01 -21.65 10.17
C PRO A 117 32.08 -20.57 10.76
N PRO A 118 30.85 -20.92 11.18
CA PRO A 118 29.97 -20.04 11.95
C PRO A 118 30.59 -19.61 13.30
N PRO A 119 30.22 -18.43 13.86
CA PRO A 119 29.25 -17.47 13.34
C PRO A 119 29.83 -16.64 12.18
N LYS A 120 29.11 -16.58 11.06
CA LYS A 120 29.50 -15.81 9.87
C LYS A 120 28.31 -15.08 9.28
N THR A 121 28.57 -13.87 8.80
CA THR A 121 27.59 -13.04 8.08
C THR A 121 28.20 -12.41 6.84
N THR A 122 27.37 -12.10 5.86
CA THR A 122 27.76 -11.45 4.61
C THR A 122 26.60 -10.65 4.03
N GLY A 123 26.88 -9.88 2.98
CA GLY A 123 25.95 -9.01 2.31
C GLY A 123 26.34 -8.71 0.87
N ARG A 124 25.84 -7.57 0.40
CA ARG A 124 26.04 -7.09 -0.98
C ARG A 124 27.50 -6.76 -1.28
N GLU A 125 28.32 -6.56 -0.27
CA GLU A 125 29.76 -6.31 -0.41
C GLU A 125 30.51 -7.49 -1.02
N LEU A 126 30.07 -8.73 -0.74
CA LEU A 126 30.72 -9.94 -1.26
C LEU A 126 29.96 -10.55 -2.44
N PHE A 127 28.62 -10.61 -2.37
CA PHE A 127 27.80 -11.29 -3.37
C PHE A 127 26.96 -10.34 -4.25
N GLY A 128 27.12 -9.02 -4.10
CA GLY A 128 26.33 -8.03 -4.85
C GLY A 128 26.87 -7.71 -6.24
N GLN A 129 26.58 -6.49 -6.72
CA GLN A 129 26.86 -6.07 -8.09
C GLN A 129 28.32 -6.29 -8.56
N PRO A 130 29.36 -6.06 -7.75
CA PRO A 130 30.74 -6.29 -8.19
C PRO A 130 30.99 -7.75 -8.62
N LEU A 131 30.46 -8.72 -7.85
CA LEU A 131 30.56 -10.12 -8.22
C LEU A 131 29.72 -10.43 -9.46
N ALA A 132 28.51 -9.88 -9.56
CA ALA A 132 27.65 -10.05 -10.72
C ALA A 132 28.35 -9.65 -12.04
N GLU A 133 29.07 -8.52 -12.06
CA GLU A 133 29.85 -8.11 -13.24
C GLU A 133 31.00 -9.07 -13.57
N ILE A 134 31.71 -9.56 -12.55
CA ILE A 134 32.79 -10.55 -12.74
C ILE A 134 32.23 -11.85 -13.34
N VAL A 135 31.11 -12.35 -12.81
CA VAL A 135 30.46 -13.57 -13.31
C VAL A 135 29.97 -13.38 -14.74
N ALA A 136 29.36 -12.25 -15.05
CA ALA A 136 28.90 -11.96 -16.40
C ALA A 136 30.06 -11.87 -17.40
N ALA A 137 31.15 -11.19 -17.04
CA ALA A 137 32.35 -11.12 -17.88
C ALA A 137 32.98 -12.51 -18.09
N ARG A 138 33.04 -13.33 -17.03
CA ARG A 138 33.55 -14.69 -17.09
C ARG A 138 32.68 -15.58 -17.98
N ALA A 139 31.36 -15.48 -17.87
CA ALA A 139 30.40 -16.21 -18.69
C ALA A 139 30.52 -15.85 -20.18
N ALA A 140 30.74 -14.57 -20.50
CA ALA A 140 30.99 -14.12 -21.87
C ALA A 140 32.27 -14.71 -22.46
N LEU A 141 33.36 -14.79 -21.68
CA LEU A 141 34.62 -15.43 -22.11
C LEU A 141 34.46 -16.94 -22.34
N LEU A 142 33.59 -17.58 -21.56
CA LEU A 142 33.26 -19.01 -21.69
C LEU A 142 32.20 -19.28 -22.78
N GLY A 143 31.64 -18.24 -23.41
CA GLY A 143 30.63 -18.38 -24.45
C GLY A 143 29.29 -18.94 -23.96
N LEU A 144 28.94 -18.71 -22.69
CA LEU A 144 27.69 -19.24 -22.13
C LEU A 144 26.46 -18.55 -22.71
N SER A 145 25.40 -19.33 -22.95
CA SER A 145 24.09 -18.76 -23.25
C SER A 145 23.51 -18.05 -22.00
N PRO A 146 22.57 -17.11 -22.17
CA PRO A 146 21.82 -16.54 -21.05
C PRO A 146 21.22 -17.58 -20.11
N GLN A 147 20.65 -18.66 -20.68
CA GLN A 147 20.03 -19.73 -19.93
C GLN A 147 21.07 -20.53 -19.12
N ASP A 148 22.21 -20.87 -19.71
CA ASP A 148 23.29 -21.60 -19.01
C ASP A 148 23.88 -20.76 -17.87
N LEU A 149 24.01 -19.44 -18.08
CA LEU A 149 24.43 -18.51 -17.03
C LEU A 149 23.45 -18.51 -15.85
N LEU A 150 22.14 -18.36 -16.12
CA LEU A 150 21.10 -18.38 -15.09
C LEU A 150 21.02 -19.73 -14.37
N ALA A 151 21.12 -20.83 -15.10
CA ALA A 151 21.19 -22.18 -14.54
C ALA A 151 22.41 -22.33 -13.61
N THR A 152 23.57 -21.80 -14.01
CA THR A 152 24.81 -21.90 -13.24
C THR A 152 24.77 -21.07 -11.95
N VAL A 153 24.28 -19.82 -11.99
CA VAL A 153 24.18 -19.01 -10.76
C VAL A 153 23.06 -19.49 -9.83
N THR A 154 21.99 -20.08 -10.37
CA THR A 154 20.94 -20.74 -9.56
C THR A 154 21.50 -21.99 -8.88
N ALA A 155 22.27 -22.80 -9.61
CA ALA A 155 22.96 -23.96 -9.04
C ALA A 155 24.00 -23.55 -8.00
N PHE A 156 24.66 -22.41 -8.15
CA PHE A 156 25.59 -21.88 -7.16
C PHE A 156 24.90 -21.58 -5.84
N THR A 157 23.73 -20.93 -5.85
CA THR A 157 22.92 -20.72 -4.64
C THR A 157 22.56 -22.06 -3.99
N ALA A 158 22.05 -23.04 -4.75
CA ALA A 158 21.68 -24.35 -4.21
C ALA A 158 22.88 -25.13 -3.63
N GLU A 159 24.01 -25.15 -4.35
CA GLU A 159 25.25 -25.83 -3.94
C GLU A 159 25.87 -25.18 -2.71
N SER A 160 25.84 -23.84 -2.62
CA SER A 160 26.35 -23.13 -1.44
C SER A 160 25.57 -23.48 -0.16
N ILE A 161 24.24 -23.58 -0.25
CA ILE A 161 23.36 -24.00 0.85
C ILE A 161 23.65 -25.46 1.23
N ALA A 162 23.66 -26.37 0.26
CA ALA A 162 23.92 -27.79 0.53
C ALA A 162 25.30 -28.03 1.15
N ARG A 163 26.32 -27.34 0.64
CA ARG A 163 27.68 -27.40 1.18
C ARG A 163 27.75 -26.87 2.60
N ALA A 164 27.10 -25.73 2.86
CA ALA A 164 27.00 -25.17 4.20
C ALA A 164 26.34 -26.14 5.18
N TYR A 165 25.38 -26.95 4.74
CA TYR A 165 24.75 -27.94 5.60
C TYR A 165 25.70 -29.08 5.93
N ALA A 166 26.37 -29.62 4.91
CA ALA A 166 27.33 -30.70 5.07
C ALA A 166 28.53 -30.32 5.96
N ASP A 167 29.03 -29.09 5.82
CA ASP A 167 30.22 -28.64 6.54
C ASP A 167 29.91 -28.20 7.99
N PHE A 168 28.72 -27.64 8.26
CA PHE A 168 28.47 -26.91 9.51
C PHE A 168 27.25 -27.37 10.32
N LEU A 169 26.33 -28.18 9.79
CA LEU A 169 25.24 -28.72 10.62
C LEU A 169 25.73 -29.94 11.42
N PRO A 170 25.40 -30.05 12.72
CA PRO A 170 25.82 -31.18 13.54
C PRO A 170 25.22 -32.51 13.07
N SER A 171 24.04 -32.45 12.44
CA SER A 171 23.33 -33.60 11.88
C SER A 171 22.42 -33.12 10.76
N ALA A 172 22.24 -33.97 9.74
CA ALA A 172 21.33 -33.71 8.65
C ALA A 172 19.90 -33.45 9.17
N PRO A 173 19.19 -32.44 8.65
CA PRO A 173 17.80 -32.19 9.02
C PRO A 173 16.88 -33.24 8.39
N ASP A 174 15.75 -33.52 9.05
CA ASP A 174 14.67 -34.32 8.47
C ASP A 174 13.86 -33.48 7.45
N GLU A 175 13.68 -32.19 7.76
CA GLU A 175 12.92 -31.23 6.94
C GLU A 175 13.69 -29.93 6.75
N VAL A 176 13.61 -29.37 5.54
CA VAL A 176 14.17 -28.07 5.19
C VAL A 176 13.00 -27.16 4.79
N ILE A 177 12.75 -26.12 5.58
CA ILE A 177 11.64 -25.18 5.37
C ILE A 177 12.18 -23.92 4.70
N VAL A 178 11.85 -23.72 3.44
CA VAL A 178 12.35 -22.64 2.60
C VAL A 178 11.39 -21.45 2.62
N SER A 179 11.94 -20.25 2.81
CA SER A 179 11.21 -18.97 2.77
C SER A 179 11.96 -17.90 1.97
N GLY A 180 11.35 -16.72 1.80
CA GLY A 180 11.92 -15.62 1.03
C GLY A 180 11.70 -15.77 -0.48
N GLY A 181 12.23 -14.84 -1.28
CA GLY A 181 12.00 -14.83 -2.73
C GLY A 181 12.46 -16.11 -3.45
N GLY A 182 13.46 -16.82 -2.93
CA GLY A 182 13.92 -18.09 -3.51
C GLY A 182 12.92 -19.24 -3.36
N ALA A 183 12.00 -19.17 -2.39
CA ALA A 183 10.91 -20.13 -2.28
C ALA A 183 9.89 -20.02 -3.45
N LEU A 184 9.90 -18.91 -4.19
CA LEU A 184 9.06 -18.69 -5.37
C LEU A 184 9.74 -19.13 -6.68
N ASN A 185 10.92 -19.78 -6.60
CA ASN A 185 11.66 -20.28 -7.75
C ASN A 185 11.67 -21.82 -7.74
N PRO A 186 10.75 -22.49 -8.46
CA PRO A 186 10.67 -23.95 -8.51
C PRO A 186 11.98 -24.63 -8.95
N THR A 187 12.69 -24.06 -9.93
CA THR A 187 13.98 -24.59 -10.40
C THR A 187 15.01 -24.62 -9.27
N LEU A 188 15.09 -23.58 -8.45
CA LEU A 188 15.97 -23.52 -7.29
C LEU A 188 15.57 -24.56 -6.23
N LEU A 189 14.27 -24.70 -5.96
CA LEU A 189 13.74 -25.68 -5.01
C LEU A 189 14.05 -27.11 -5.44
N ASP A 190 13.90 -27.43 -6.73
CA ASP A 190 14.25 -28.75 -7.29
C ASP A 190 15.75 -29.04 -7.14
N MET A 191 16.60 -28.07 -7.48
CA MET A 191 18.05 -28.19 -7.32
C MET A 191 18.47 -28.39 -5.86
N LEU A 192 17.78 -27.74 -4.92
CA LEU A 192 17.98 -27.90 -3.48
C LEU A 192 17.51 -29.27 -3.00
N ALA A 193 16.31 -29.70 -3.39
CA ALA A 193 15.75 -31.00 -3.02
C ALA A 193 16.65 -32.17 -3.44
N GLN A 194 17.22 -32.11 -4.64
CA GLN A 194 18.16 -33.11 -5.14
C GLN A 194 19.44 -33.18 -4.29
N ARG A 195 19.97 -32.04 -3.85
CA ARG A 195 21.23 -31.95 -3.09
C ARG A 195 21.09 -32.26 -1.61
N LEU A 196 19.91 -31.99 -1.04
CA LEU A 196 19.64 -32.14 0.38
C LEU A 196 18.98 -33.49 0.72
N ALA A 197 18.72 -34.35 -0.27
CA ALA A 197 18.20 -35.68 -0.05
C ALA A 197 19.04 -36.47 0.98
N PRO A 198 18.42 -37.18 1.95
CA PRO A 198 17.00 -37.52 2.03
C PRO A 198 16.10 -36.49 2.74
N ALA A 199 16.62 -35.32 3.13
CA ALA A 199 15.81 -34.30 3.80
C ALA A 199 14.65 -33.82 2.91
N ARG A 200 13.46 -33.68 3.49
CA ARG A 200 12.30 -33.19 2.75
C ARG A 200 12.33 -31.67 2.67
N VAL A 201 12.46 -31.13 1.46
CA VAL A 201 12.34 -29.69 1.20
C VAL A 201 10.87 -29.31 1.11
N LEU A 202 10.48 -28.30 1.89
CA LEU A 202 9.15 -27.74 2.02
C LEU A 202 9.24 -26.21 1.89
N THR A 203 8.19 -25.57 1.44
CA THR A 203 8.02 -24.11 1.58
C THR A 203 7.44 -23.76 2.94
N SER A 204 7.62 -22.51 3.40
CA SER A 204 7.00 -22.07 4.64
C SER A 204 5.46 -22.06 4.56
N ASP A 205 4.88 -21.89 3.36
CA ASP A 205 3.45 -22.00 3.10
C ASP A 205 2.91 -23.37 3.52
N GLU A 206 3.62 -24.45 3.17
CA GLU A 206 3.22 -25.84 3.47
C GLU A 206 3.19 -26.17 4.97
N VAL A 207 3.85 -25.35 5.79
CA VAL A 207 3.84 -25.47 7.27
C VAL A 207 3.01 -24.38 7.94
N GLY A 208 2.19 -23.65 7.18
CA GLY A 208 1.23 -22.66 7.69
C GLY A 208 1.80 -21.27 7.96
N LEU A 209 2.98 -20.95 7.41
CA LEU A 209 3.61 -19.64 7.56
C LEU A 209 3.86 -19.01 6.18
N GLN A 210 2.99 -18.09 5.78
CA GLN A 210 2.99 -17.58 4.42
C GLN A 210 4.36 -17.00 4.00
N VAL A 211 4.92 -17.45 2.87
CA VAL A 211 6.28 -17.11 2.39
C VAL A 211 6.50 -15.60 2.34
N GLU A 212 5.54 -14.86 1.77
CA GLU A 212 5.61 -13.40 1.64
C GLU A 212 5.37 -12.66 2.97
N ALA A 213 4.69 -13.27 3.93
CA ALA A 213 4.35 -12.66 5.21
C ALA A 213 5.35 -12.98 6.33
N LYS A 214 6.21 -14.00 6.16
CA LYS A 214 7.09 -14.53 7.21
C LYS A 214 7.94 -13.44 7.87
N GLU A 215 8.56 -12.54 7.10
CA GLU A 215 9.36 -11.46 7.68
C GLU A 215 8.50 -10.49 8.50
N ALA A 216 7.32 -10.12 8.01
CA ALA A 216 6.40 -9.26 8.75
C ALA A 216 5.94 -9.91 10.07
N VAL A 217 5.63 -11.21 10.04
CA VAL A 217 5.32 -12.01 11.24
C VAL A 217 6.51 -12.01 12.19
N ALA A 218 7.73 -12.22 11.70
CA ALA A 218 8.93 -12.23 12.53
C ALA A 218 9.14 -10.91 13.26
N PHE A 219 9.04 -9.78 12.56
CA PHE A 219 9.18 -8.47 13.20
C PHE A 219 8.01 -8.13 14.14
N ALA A 220 6.80 -8.63 13.88
CA ALA A 220 5.68 -8.51 14.80
C ALA A 220 5.92 -9.30 16.11
N VAL A 221 6.43 -10.53 16.01
CA VAL A 221 6.79 -11.35 17.18
C VAL A 221 7.94 -10.70 17.97
N LEU A 222 8.99 -10.25 17.29
CA LEU A 222 10.10 -9.55 17.96
C LEU A 222 9.62 -8.27 18.65
N ALA A 223 8.75 -7.48 18.02
CA ALA A 223 8.13 -6.31 18.65
C ALA A 223 7.31 -6.71 19.88
N TYR A 224 6.56 -7.81 19.81
CA TYR A 224 5.76 -8.32 20.93
C TYR A 224 6.64 -8.74 22.12
N GLU A 225 7.73 -9.48 21.89
CA GLU A 225 8.70 -9.83 22.93
C GLU A 225 9.31 -8.58 23.58
N SER A 226 9.74 -7.64 22.76
CA SER A 226 10.31 -6.37 23.21
C SER A 226 9.33 -5.53 24.03
N TRP A 227 8.05 -5.47 23.61
CA TRP A 227 6.98 -4.77 24.33
C TRP A 227 6.74 -5.36 25.73
N HIS A 228 6.90 -6.68 25.87
CA HIS A 228 6.77 -7.39 27.14
C HIS A 228 8.08 -7.53 27.91
N ASN A 229 9.13 -6.77 27.56
CA ASN A 229 10.44 -6.81 28.19
C ASN A 229 11.08 -8.20 28.22
N ARG A 230 10.85 -9.00 27.18
CA ARG A 230 11.47 -10.32 27.01
C ARG A 230 12.58 -10.29 25.95
N PRO A 231 13.65 -11.08 26.14
CA PRO A 231 14.69 -11.19 25.13
C PRO A 231 14.15 -11.73 23.81
N GLY A 232 14.60 -11.14 22.69
CA GLY A 232 14.17 -11.52 21.34
C GLY A 232 15.29 -12.03 20.44
N ASN A 233 16.55 -12.01 20.90
CA ASN A 233 17.66 -12.64 20.17
C ASN A 233 17.91 -14.07 20.66
N LEU A 234 18.61 -14.80 19.80
CA LEU A 234 19.19 -16.10 20.11
C LEU A 234 20.72 -15.91 20.14
N PRO A 235 21.36 -15.84 21.32
CA PRO A 235 22.81 -15.58 21.45
C PRO A 235 23.69 -16.53 20.63
N GLU A 236 23.29 -17.79 20.54
CA GLU A 236 23.96 -18.85 19.79
C GLU A 236 23.89 -18.63 18.26
N ALA A 237 22.91 -17.86 17.79
CA ALA A 237 22.78 -17.46 16.39
C ALA A 237 23.53 -16.16 16.08
N THR A 238 23.49 -15.17 16.97
CA THR A 238 24.05 -13.84 16.68
C THR A 238 25.48 -13.66 17.17
N GLY A 239 25.96 -14.53 18.06
CA GLY A 239 27.25 -14.38 18.75
C GLY A 239 27.20 -13.44 19.96
N ALA A 240 26.01 -13.02 20.40
CA ALA A 240 25.88 -12.19 21.60
C ALA A 240 26.32 -12.96 22.86
N ARG A 241 26.90 -12.26 23.84
CA ARG A 241 27.35 -12.87 25.11
C ARG A 241 26.20 -13.38 25.97
N HIS A 242 25.00 -12.82 25.82
CA HIS A 242 23.79 -13.16 26.56
C HIS A 242 22.55 -12.69 25.79
N ALA A 243 21.38 -13.21 26.18
CA ALA A 243 20.11 -12.81 25.60
C ALA A 243 19.73 -11.38 26.03
N VAL A 244 19.21 -10.58 25.10
CA VAL A 244 18.85 -9.18 25.30
C VAL A 244 17.48 -8.86 24.68
N ILE A 245 16.79 -7.89 25.29
CA ILE A 245 15.57 -7.31 24.75
C ILE A 245 15.97 -6.50 23.51
N LEU A 246 15.40 -6.84 22.34
CA LEU A 246 15.70 -6.17 21.09
C LEU A 246 14.88 -4.90 20.90
N GLY A 247 15.28 -4.07 19.95
CA GLY A 247 14.49 -2.93 19.49
C GLY A 247 14.54 -1.70 20.40
N ASN A 248 14.23 -0.57 19.77
CA ASN A 248 14.07 0.73 20.36
C ASN A 248 12.58 1.00 20.46
N PHE A 249 12.12 1.21 21.69
CA PHE A 249 10.77 1.65 21.94
C PHE A 249 10.65 3.14 21.65
N THR A 250 10.00 3.48 20.55
CA THR A 250 9.47 4.82 20.34
C THR A 250 8.07 4.82 20.92
N PRO A 251 7.83 5.51 22.05
CA PRO A 251 6.50 5.56 22.62
C PRO A 251 5.54 6.14 21.59
N ALA A 252 4.28 5.69 21.67
CA ALA A 252 3.24 6.54 21.12
C ALA A 252 3.45 7.93 21.72
N PRO A 253 3.29 9.00 20.94
CA PRO A 253 3.25 10.34 21.53
C PRO A 253 2.33 10.25 22.74
N PRO A 254 2.76 10.76 23.93
CA PRO A 254 2.01 10.55 25.16
C PRO A 254 0.53 10.82 24.90
N ARG A 255 -0.36 9.96 25.43
CA ARG A 255 -1.76 10.34 25.64
C ARG A 255 -1.71 11.50 26.64
N GLN A 256 -1.41 12.69 26.12
CA GLN A 256 -1.57 13.91 26.87
C GLN A 256 -3.06 13.95 27.17
N ALA A 257 -3.41 13.92 28.46
CA ALA A 257 -4.55 14.70 28.91
C ALA A 257 -4.51 15.99 28.09
N VAL A 258 -5.59 16.30 27.37
CA VAL A 258 -5.70 17.39 26.40
C VAL A 258 -5.01 18.65 26.93
N VAL A 259 -3.70 18.75 26.71
CA VAL A 259 -2.93 19.96 26.82
C VAL A 259 -2.90 20.36 25.37
N ARG A 260 -3.84 21.24 25.00
CA ARG A 260 -3.96 21.82 23.66
C ARG A 260 -2.56 22.23 23.18
N PRO A 261 -1.87 21.45 22.31
CA PRO A 261 -0.81 22.05 21.52
C PRO A 261 -1.54 23.04 20.63
N GLY A 262 -1.11 24.30 20.59
CA GLY A 262 -1.79 25.33 19.81
C GLY A 262 -2.17 24.78 18.43
N SER A 263 -3.47 24.80 18.10
CA SER A 263 -3.97 24.25 16.84
C SER A 263 -3.11 24.78 15.69
N PHE A 264 -2.62 23.92 14.79
CA PHE A 264 -1.86 24.40 13.63
C PHE A 264 -2.67 25.42 12.82
N THR A 265 -4.00 25.31 12.83
CA THR A 265 -4.91 26.27 12.19
C THR A 265 -4.92 27.65 12.86
N GLU A 266 -4.67 27.70 14.16
CA GLU A 266 -4.68 28.92 14.99
C GLU A 266 -3.28 29.46 15.29
N ALA A 267 -2.23 28.76 14.86
CA ALA A 267 -0.84 29.18 15.04
C ALA A 267 -0.51 30.34 14.08
N ARG A 268 0.34 31.27 14.54
CA ARG A 268 0.86 32.34 13.67
C ARG A 268 1.87 31.76 12.69
N ASN A 269 1.78 32.17 11.43
CA ASN A 269 2.79 31.86 10.43
C ASN A 269 3.97 32.87 10.52
N ALA A 270 5.15 32.39 10.91
CA ALA A 270 6.34 33.22 11.05
C ALA A 270 6.76 33.89 9.73
N PHE A 271 6.46 33.28 8.58
CA PHE A 271 6.80 33.84 7.28
C PHE A 271 5.92 35.05 6.89
N THR A 272 4.71 35.15 7.44
CA THR A 272 3.75 36.21 7.11
C THR A 272 3.51 37.19 8.25
N GLU A 273 4.39 37.23 9.25
CA GLU A 273 4.25 38.12 10.41
C GLU A 273 4.11 39.60 10.05
N LYS A 274 4.72 40.03 8.93
CA LYS A 274 4.69 41.42 8.42
C LYS A 274 3.93 41.55 7.11
N ILE A 275 2.98 40.65 6.82
CA ILE A 275 2.24 40.64 5.55
C ILE A 275 1.45 41.94 5.28
N ASP A 276 1.17 42.71 6.32
CA ASP A 276 0.52 44.03 6.29
C ASP A 276 1.46 45.18 5.91
N GLN A 277 2.78 44.96 5.89
CA GLN A 277 3.81 46.00 5.67
C GLN A 277 4.54 45.87 4.33
N VAL A 278 4.27 44.81 3.57
CA VAL A 278 4.92 44.56 2.27
C VAL A 278 4.11 45.14 1.11
N SER A 279 4.72 45.23 -0.06
CA SER A 279 3.99 45.61 -1.28
C SER A 279 2.90 44.57 -1.61
N THR A 280 1.87 44.97 -2.35
CA THR A 280 0.82 44.04 -2.80
C THR A 280 1.38 42.86 -3.59
N PHE A 281 2.46 43.07 -4.36
CA PHE A 281 3.10 41.99 -5.11
C PHE A 281 3.78 40.97 -4.18
N GLU A 282 4.55 41.43 -3.20
CA GLU A 282 5.16 40.55 -2.18
C GLU A 282 4.08 39.83 -1.36
N MET A 283 2.99 40.52 -1.02
CA MET A 283 1.84 39.94 -0.32
C MET A 283 1.26 38.74 -1.07
N VAL A 284 0.98 38.87 -2.38
CA VAL A 284 0.45 37.74 -3.16
C VAL A 284 1.48 36.65 -3.41
N GLN A 285 2.78 36.98 -3.48
CA GLN A 285 3.85 35.98 -3.50
C GLN A 285 3.91 35.18 -2.19
N MET A 286 3.73 35.85 -1.04
CA MET A 286 3.67 35.19 0.25
C MET A 286 2.48 34.24 0.35
N ILE A 287 1.30 34.67 -0.12
CA ILE A 287 0.09 33.84 -0.19
C ILE A 287 0.33 32.63 -1.09
N ASN A 288 0.78 32.84 -2.32
CA ASN A 288 1.01 31.75 -3.27
C ASN A 288 2.05 30.74 -2.77
N ARG A 289 3.11 31.20 -2.09
CA ARG A 289 4.11 30.31 -1.50
C ARG A 289 3.54 29.40 -0.42
N GLU A 290 2.53 29.85 0.31
CA GLU A 290 1.82 28.98 1.25
C GLU A 290 0.90 28.02 0.50
N ASP A 291 0.20 28.48 -0.55
CA ASP A 291 -0.69 27.63 -1.37
C ASP A 291 0.03 26.43 -2.01
N THR A 292 1.31 26.56 -2.39
CA THR A 292 2.07 25.43 -2.99
C THR A 292 2.21 24.23 -2.05
N LYS A 293 2.12 24.44 -0.72
CA LYS A 293 2.20 23.37 0.28
C LYS A 293 0.97 22.48 0.32
N VAL A 294 -0.17 22.96 -0.19
CA VAL A 294 -1.46 22.27 -0.13
C VAL A 294 -1.39 20.92 -0.86
N ALA A 295 -0.85 20.89 -2.07
CA ALA A 295 -0.77 19.66 -2.86
C ALA A 295 0.14 18.60 -2.22
N GLU A 296 1.20 19.01 -1.53
CA GLU A 296 2.10 18.11 -0.81
C GLU A 296 1.43 17.53 0.44
N ALA A 297 0.68 18.34 1.19
CA ALA A 297 -0.10 17.87 2.33
C ALA A 297 -1.16 16.84 1.89
N VAL A 298 -1.85 17.08 0.77
CA VAL A 298 -2.80 16.10 0.20
C VAL A 298 -2.10 14.85 -0.31
N ARG A 299 -0.88 14.99 -0.88
CA ARG A 299 -0.08 13.84 -1.34
C ARG A 299 0.24 12.87 -0.20
N ALA A 300 0.51 13.38 1.00
CA ALA A 300 0.78 12.54 2.17
C ALA A 300 -0.42 11.65 2.55
N GLU A 301 -1.64 12.10 2.23
CA GLU A 301 -2.90 11.43 2.59
C GLU A 301 -3.46 10.52 1.50
N LEU A 302 -2.75 10.33 0.37
CA LEU A 302 -3.23 9.49 -0.74
C LEU A 302 -3.61 8.06 -0.31
N PRO A 303 -2.89 7.37 0.60
CA PRO A 303 -3.32 6.05 1.07
C PRO A 303 -4.69 6.08 1.77
N SER A 304 -4.93 7.04 2.65
CA SER A 304 -6.22 7.20 3.35
C SER A 304 -7.34 7.60 2.40
N ILE A 305 -7.06 8.48 1.44
CA ILE A 305 -8.02 8.89 0.39
C ILE A 305 -8.40 7.69 -0.48
N ALA A 306 -7.43 6.84 -0.85
CA ALA A 306 -7.69 5.63 -1.62
C ALA A 306 -8.58 4.63 -0.84
N LEU A 307 -8.30 4.42 0.45
CA LEU A 307 -9.14 3.59 1.32
C LEU A 307 -10.57 4.14 1.43
N ALA A 308 -10.71 5.47 1.57
CA ALA A 308 -12.01 6.13 1.59
C ALA A 308 -12.77 5.93 0.28
N ILE A 309 -12.14 6.13 -0.88
CA ILE A 309 -12.76 5.92 -2.20
C ILE A 309 -13.28 4.49 -2.34
N ASP A 310 -12.48 3.49 -1.96
CA ASP A 310 -12.88 2.08 -2.10
C ASP A 310 -14.01 1.72 -1.13
N GLY A 311 -13.98 2.23 0.10
CA GLY A 311 -15.06 2.09 1.07
C GLY A 311 -16.38 2.72 0.58
N ILE A 312 -16.33 3.97 0.13
CA ILE A 312 -17.49 4.70 -0.39
C ILE A 312 -18.07 3.98 -1.62
N ALA A 313 -17.22 3.56 -2.56
CA ALA A 313 -17.68 2.87 -3.77
C ALA A 313 -18.35 1.53 -3.46
N GLY A 314 -17.83 0.74 -2.52
CA GLY A 314 -18.46 -0.52 -2.10
C GLY A 314 -19.83 -0.32 -1.45
N ARG A 315 -19.95 0.73 -0.64
CA ARG A 315 -21.19 1.15 0.02
C ARG A 315 -22.25 1.63 -0.99
N MET A 316 -21.85 2.48 -1.95
CA MET A 316 -22.75 2.92 -3.05
C MET A 316 -23.23 1.78 -3.95
N GLN A 317 -22.39 0.77 -4.21
CA GLN A 317 -22.81 -0.42 -4.96
C GLN A 317 -23.93 -1.20 -4.26
N SER A 318 -24.02 -1.09 -2.94
CA SER A 318 -25.07 -1.69 -2.11
C SER A 318 -26.30 -0.78 -1.94
N GLY A 319 -26.34 0.36 -2.65
CA GLY A 319 -27.45 1.31 -2.63
C GLY A 319 -27.30 2.49 -1.66
N GLY A 320 -26.14 2.64 -1.01
CA GLY A 320 -25.86 3.76 -0.12
C GLY A 320 -25.48 5.07 -0.81
N ARG A 321 -25.30 6.11 -0.01
CA ARG A 321 -24.95 7.49 -0.43
C ARG A 321 -23.61 7.93 0.16
N LEU A 322 -23.04 8.98 -0.44
CA LEU A 322 -21.95 9.75 0.16
C LEU A 322 -22.52 11.04 0.76
N ILE A 323 -22.25 11.27 2.03
CA ILE A 323 -22.83 12.36 2.80
C ILE A 323 -21.71 13.19 3.41
N TYR A 324 -21.66 14.47 3.08
CA TYR A 324 -20.75 15.45 3.68
C TYR A 324 -21.44 16.18 4.83
N ILE A 325 -20.76 16.36 5.95
CA ILE A 325 -21.22 17.22 7.05
C ILE A 325 -20.12 18.20 7.48
N GLY A 326 -20.45 19.48 7.57
CA GLY A 326 -19.49 20.52 7.93
C GLY A 326 -20.14 21.82 8.39
N ALA A 327 -19.34 22.75 8.90
CA ALA A 327 -19.76 24.12 9.19
C ALA A 327 -18.98 25.13 8.35
N GLY A 328 -19.51 26.34 8.21
CA GLY A 328 -18.83 27.45 7.52
C GLY A 328 -18.27 27.05 6.15
N THR A 329 -17.00 27.35 5.90
CA THR A 329 -16.31 27.01 4.64
C THR A 329 -16.31 25.51 4.36
N SER A 330 -16.08 24.67 5.37
CA SER A 330 -16.04 23.22 5.21
C SER A 330 -17.39 22.65 4.74
N GLY A 331 -18.50 23.11 5.34
CA GLY A 331 -19.85 22.74 4.89
C GLY A 331 -20.16 23.23 3.47
N ARG A 332 -19.77 24.46 3.13
CA ARG A 332 -19.95 25.03 1.77
C ARG A 332 -19.18 24.24 0.71
N LEU A 333 -17.96 23.80 1.01
CA LEU A 333 -17.16 22.97 0.11
C LEU A 333 -17.78 21.58 -0.10
N GLY A 334 -18.36 20.98 0.94
CA GLY A 334 -19.16 19.77 0.80
C GLY A 334 -20.35 19.96 -0.14
N ILE A 335 -21.10 21.06 0.01
CA ILE A 335 -22.22 21.40 -0.89
C ILE A 335 -21.73 21.64 -2.32
N LEU A 336 -20.61 22.32 -2.50
CA LEU A 336 -20.01 22.54 -3.82
C LEU A 336 -19.72 21.22 -4.53
N ASP A 337 -18.96 20.31 -3.91
CA ASP A 337 -18.60 19.02 -4.51
C ASP A 337 -19.83 18.14 -4.79
N ALA A 338 -20.79 18.09 -3.85
CA ALA A 338 -22.05 17.38 -4.05
C ALA A 338 -22.86 17.94 -5.24
N SER A 339 -22.91 19.27 -5.39
CA SER A 339 -23.66 19.92 -6.48
C SER A 339 -23.06 19.67 -7.87
N GLU A 340 -21.76 19.38 -7.93
CA GLU A 340 -21.06 19.09 -9.19
C GLU A 340 -21.24 17.62 -9.62
N CYS A 341 -21.66 16.71 -8.72
CA CYS A 341 -21.83 15.30 -9.03
C CYS A 341 -22.93 15.01 -10.07
N PRO A 342 -24.14 15.60 -10.00
CA PRO A 342 -25.17 15.40 -11.02
C PRO A 342 -24.76 15.85 -12.44
N PRO A 343 -24.30 17.09 -12.69
CA PRO A 343 -23.93 17.52 -14.04
C PRO A 343 -22.66 16.84 -14.57
N THR A 344 -21.81 16.30 -13.70
CA THR A 344 -20.54 15.63 -14.05
C THR A 344 -20.71 14.12 -14.25
N PHE A 345 -21.51 13.44 -13.47
CA PHE A 345 -21.61 11.97 -13.53
C PHE A 345 -23.02 11.45 -13.82
N SER A 346 -23.93 12.36 -14.21
CA SER A 346 -25.36 12.11 -14.40
C SER A 346 -25.96 11.33 -13.23
N THR A 347 -25.54 11.66 -12.01
CA THR A 347 -26.03 11.03 -10.79
C THR A 347 -27.32 11.72 -10.34
N PRO A 348 -28.22 11.01 -9.65
CA PRO A 348 -29.33 11.68 -8.99
C PRO A 348 -28.78 12.59 -7.88
N PRO A 349 -29.38 13.77 -7.64
CA PRO A 349 -28.93 14.70 -6.58
C PRO A 349 -28.94 14.11 -5.16
N SER A 350 -29.62 12.98 -4.97
CA SER A 350 -29.69 12.25 -3.70
C SER A 350 -28.50 11.32 -3.45
N LEU A 351 -27.62 11.07 -4.43
CA LEU A 351 -26.52 10.11 -4.30
C LEU A 351 -25.32 10.69 -3.53
N VAL A 352 -25.03 11.97 -3.75
CA VAL A 352 -24.01 12.72 -3.01
C VAL A 352 -24.70 13.92 -2.40
N VAL A 353 -24.74 13.98 -1.07
CA VAL A 353 -25.52 14.97 -0.31
C VAL A 353 -24.61 15.68 0.67
N ALA A 354 -24.92 16.92 1.01
CA ALA A 354 -24.21 17.66 2.03
C ALA A 354 -25.16 18.28 3.06
N ARG A 355 -24.68 18.41 4.29
CA ARG A 355 -25.31 19.13 5.39
C ARG A 355 -24.34 20.18 5.93
N ILE A 356 -24.89 21.37 6.15
CA ILE A 356 -24.16 22.52 6.67
C ILE A 356 -24.83 23.00 7.96
N ALA A 357 -24.02 23.24 9.00
CA ALA A 357 -24.48 23.84 10.23
C ALA A 357 -25.26 25.13 9.97
N GLY A 358 -26.47 25.25 10.53
CA GLY A 358 -27.36 26.41 10.30
C GLY A 358 -28.20 26.32 9.02
N GLY A 359 -28.15 25.19 8.30
CA GLY A 359 -28.99 24.90 7.13
C GLY A 359 -28.67 25.76 5.92
N MET A 360 -29.56 25.77 4.93
CA MET A 360 -29.31 26.43 3.63
C MET A 360 -29.00 27.94 3.73
N ARG A 361 -29.44 28.62 4.79
CA ARG A 361 -29.08 30.03 5.02
C ARG A 361 -27.57 30.22 5.22
N ALA A 362 -26.90 29.23 5.81
CA ALA A 362 -25.45 29.25 6.00
C ALA A 362 -24.64 29.20 4.68
N MET A 363 -25.30 28.93 3.54
CA MET A 363 -24.65 29.00 2.23
C MET A 363 -24.24 30.42 1.86
N THR A 364 -25.08 31.41 2.15
CA THR A 364 -24.83 32.82 1.81
C THR A 364 -24.40 33.64 3.02
N ASP A 365 -24.92 33.31 4.21
CA ASP A 365 -24.65 34.05 5.44
C ASP A 365 -23.80 33.21 6.41
N ALA A 366 -23.15 33.87 7.38
CA ALA A 366 -22.68 33.19 8.58
C ALA A 366 -23.85 33.06 9.57
N VAL A 367 -24.02 31.87 10.16
CA VAL A 367 -25.02 31.63 11.21
C VAL A 367 -24.28 31.44 12.52
N GLU A 368 -24.37 32.44 13.40
CA GLU A 368 -23.67 32.46 14.68
C GLU A 368 -24.10 31.29 15.57
N GLY A 369 -23.13 30.62 16.21
CA GLY A 369 -23.35 29.50 17.13
C GLY A 369 -23.77 28.17 16.47
N ALA A 370 -24.04 28.14 15.16
CA ALA A 370 -24.50 26.92 14.50
C ALA A 370 -23.46 25.80 14.53
N GLU A 371 -22.17 26.15 14.47
CA GLU A 371 -21.08 25.18 14.48
C GLU A 371 -20.85 24.53 15.86
N ASP A 372 -21.33 25.18 16.92
CA ASP A 372 -21.20 24.74 18.31
C ASP A 372 -22.36 23.83 18.77
N ASP A 373 -23.40 23.65 17.95
CA ASP A 373 -24.55 22.79 18.29
C ASP A 373 -24.29 21.33 17.89
N TYR A 374 -23.78 20.54 18.85
CA TYR A 374 -23.56 19.10 18.73
C TYR A 374 -24.84 18.33 18.39
N GLU A 375 -25.97 18.67 19.03
CA GLU A 375 -27.23 17.97 18.84
C GLU A 375 -27.88 18.29 17.48
N ALA A 376 -27.65 19.49 16.94
CA ALA A 376 -28.04 19.79 15.55
C ALA A 376 -27.34 18.87 14.55
N GLY A 377 -26.05 18.57 14.77
CA GLY A 377 -25.31 17.62 13.95
C GLY A 377 -25.94 16.23 13.95
N ARG A 378 -26.30 15.74 15.14
CA ARG A 378 -27.02 14.46 15.28
C ARG A 378 -28.36 14.48 14.56
N ARG A 379 -29.16 15.53 14.78
CA ARG A 379 -30.48 15.68 14.14
C ARG A 379 -30.39 15.67 12.62
N ASP A 380 -29.47 16.43 12.04
CA ASP A 380 -29.33 16.52 10.58
C ASP A 380 -28.96 15.18 9.92
N VAL A 381 -28.13 14.37 10.60
CA VAL A 381 -27.78 13.01 10.14
C VAL A 381 -28.94 12.04 10.34
N ALA A 382 -29.66 12.14 11.45
CA ALA A 382 -30.85 11.32 11.69
C ALA A 382 -31.98 11.60 10.68
N GLU A 383 -32.24 12.87 10.36
CA GLU A 383 -33.25 13.30 9.38
C GLU A 383 -32.93 12.86 7.95
N LEU A 384 -31.64 12.69 7.63
CA LEU A 384 -31.21 12.11 6.37
C LEU A 384 -31.54 10.62 6.23
N GLY A 385 -31.96 9.97 7.32
CA GLY A 385 -32.20 8.53 7.36
C GLY A 385 -30.92 7.75 7.08
N VAL A 386 -29.79 8.17 7.66
CA VAL A 386 -28.51 7.47 7.48
C VAL A 386 -28.61 6.03 8.02
N ASP A 387 -28.05 5.08 7.26
CA ASP A 387 -27.98 3.67 7.60
C ASP A 387 -26.59 3.06 7.33
N GLU A 388 -26.44 1.75 7.55
CA GLU A 388 -25.16 1.06 7.40
C GLU A 388 -24.62 1.00 5.97
N LYS A 389 -25.41 1.35 4.97
CA LYS A 389 -24.97 1.42 3.57
C LYS A 389 -24.39 2.78 3.23
N ASP A 390 -24.65 3.82 4.02
CA ASP A 390 -24.15 5.15 3.76
C ASP A 390 -22.68 5.32 4.18
N SER A 391 -22.04 6.34 3.61
CA SER A 391 -20.73 6.83 4.03
C SER A 391 -20.84 8.30 4.42
N VAL A 392 -20.38 8.65 5.62
CA VAL A 392 -20.43 10.02 6.16
C VAL A 392 -19.02 10.56 6.33
N VAL A 393 -18.73 11.69 5.68
CA VAL A 393 -17.46 12.41 5.79
C VAL A 393 -17.68 13.69 6.61
N GLY A 394 -17.11 13.73 7.81
CA GLY A 394 -17.10 14.91 8.66
C GLY A 394 -15.94 15.85 8.30
N ILE A 395 -16.26 17.11 8.01
CA ILE A 395 -15.30 18.10 7.50
C ILE A 395 -15.19 19.25 8.49
N ALA A 396 -14.02 19.35 9.14
CA ALA A 396 -13.72 20.45 10.05
C ALA A 396 -12.23 20.74 10.03
N ALA A 397 -11.82 21.93 9.57
CA ALA A 397 -10.40 22.27 9.45
C ALA A 397 -9.64 22.12 10.78
N SER A 398 -10.26 22.54 11.89
CA SER A 398 -9.69 22.44 13.23
C SER A 398 -9.80 21.04 13.85
N GLY A 399 -10.70 20.20 13.33
CA GLY A 399 -11.00 18.86 13.82
C GLY A 399 -11.77 18.79 15.15
N HIS A 400 -12.33 19.91 15.64
CA HIS A 400 -13.05 19.95 16.92
C HIS A 400 -14.44 20.59 16.87
N THR A 401 -14.99 20.84 15.67
CA THR A 401 -16.29 21.50 15.49
C THR A 401 -17.45 20.65 16.05
N PRO A 402 -18.16 21.08 17.11
CA PRO A 402 -19.17 20.26 17.79
C PRO A 402 -20.27 19.72 16.88
N TYR A 403 -20.83 20.53 15.96
CA TYR A 403 -21.83 20.08 14.99
C TYR A 403 -21.34 18.87 14.16
N VAL A 404 -20.07 18.89 13.72
CA VAL A 404 -19.48 17.80 12.94
C VAL A 404 -19.28 16.55 13.79
N LEU A 405 -18.79 16.72 15.02
CA LEU A 405 -18.63 15.61 15.97
C LEU A 405 -19.97 14.92 16.27
N GLY A 406 -21.04 15.69 16.45
CA GLY A 406 -22.38 15.17 16.69
C GLY A 406 -22.89 14.34 15.52
N GLY A 407 -22.81 14.87 14.29
CA GLY A 407 -23.27 14.12 13.12
C GLY A 407 -22.43 12.86 12.84
N MET A 408 -21.12 12.90 13.08
CA MET A 408 -20.28 11.70 12.94
C MET A 408 -20.60 10.64 14.00
N GLN A 409 -20.87 11.03 15.24
CA GLN A 409 -21.30 10.09 16.27
C GLN A 409 -22.62 9.42 15.89
N GLU A 410 -23.60 10.18 15.43
CA GLU A 410 -24.89 9.63 14.98
C GLU A 410 -24.71 8.67 13.79
N ALA A 411 -23.86 9.01 12.83
CA ALA A 411 -23.56 8.15 11.68
C ALA A 411 -22.92 6.83 12.12
N ARG A 412 -21.99 6.88 13.08
CA ARG A 412 -21.34 5.72 13.67
C ARG A 412 -22.33 4.83 14.42
N ASP A 413 -23.20 5.42 15.22
CA ASP A 413 -24.26 4.72 15.98
C ASP A 413 -25.20 3.96 15.03
N ARG A 414 -25.39 4.46 13.81
CA ARG A 414 -26.19 3.85 12.73
C ARG A 414 -25.43 2.87 11.85
N GLY A 415 -24.12 2.66 12.10
CA GLY A 415 -23.29 1.71 11.36
C GLY A 415 -22.83 2.17 9.98
N ALA A 416 -22.98 3.46 9.65
CA ALA A 416 -22.44 4.03 8.42
C ALA A 416 -20.91 4.03 8.47
N LEU A 417 -20.25 4.02 7.30
CA LEU A 417 -18.81 4.22 7.22
C LEU A 417 -18.47 5.68 7.57
N VAL A 418 -17.73 5.92 8.65
CA VAL A 418 -17.38 7.27 9.09
C VAL A 418 -15.95 7.64 8.72
N ILE A 419 -15.80 8.78 8.05
CA ILE A 419 -14.52 9.31 7.55
C ILE A 419 -14.32 10.72 8.11
N SER A 420 -13.13 11.04 8.61
CA SER A 420 -12.79 12.41 9.05
C SER A 420 -11.90 13.13 8.03
N LEU A 421 -12.14 14.43 7.86
CA LEU A 421 -11.31 15.33 7.07
C LEU A 421 -11.00 16.60 7.87
N ALA A 422 -9.76 16.68 8.37
CA ALA A 422 -9.26 17.82 9.16
C ALA A 422 -7.86 18.25 8.72
N CYS A 423 -7.49 19.50 9.00
CA CYS A 423 -6.15 20.03 8.72
C CYS A 423 -5.32 20.17 10.00
N ASN A 424 -5.66 19.38 11.01
CA ASN A 424 -5.04 19.37 12.33
C ASN A 424 -4.93 17.91 12.81
N HIS A 425 -3.81 17.57 13.44
CA HIS A 425 -3.56 16.24 13.99
C HIS A 425 -2.68 16.32 15.24
N PRO A 426 -3.01 15.60 16.33
CA PRO A 426 -4.25 14.86 16.54
C PRO A 426 -5.46 15.79 16.73
N SER A 427 -6.67 15.31 16.42
CA SER A 427 -7.92 16.07 16.62
C SER A 427 -9.12 15.19 17.02
N PRO A 428 -10.10 15.72 17.79
CA PRO A 428 -11.26 14.94 18.26
C PRO A 428 -12.05 14.20 17.19
N ILE A 429 -12.15 14.77 15.99
CA ILE A 429 -12.87 14.17 14.86
C ILE A 429 -12.29 12.81 14.44
N GLU A 430 -11.03 12.53 14.74
CA GLU A 430 -10.35 11.27 14.42
C GLU A 430 -10.84 10.10 15.28
N GLU A 431 -11.30 10.34 16.51
CA GLU A 431 -11.75 9.30 17.43
C GLU A 431 -13.08 8.66 16.99
N LEU A 432 -13.83 9.38 16.16
CA LEU A 432 -15.12 8.98 15.62
C LEU A 432 -15.01 8.29 14.26
N ALA A 433 -13.89 8.43 13.57
CA ALA A 433 -13.72 7.94 12.21
C ALA A 433 -13.04 6.57 12.12
N GLU A 434 -13.48 5.76 11.15
CA GLU A 434 -12.79 4.54 10.74
C GLU A 434 -11.61 4.86 9.80
N ILE A 435 -11.77 5.90 8.99
CA ILE A 435 -10.74 6.39 8.05
C ILE A 435 -10.45 7.86 8.35
N VAL A 436 -9.18 8.16 8.66
CA VAL A 436 -8.71 9.51 8.96
C VAL A 436 -7.96 10.08 7.76
N ILE A 437 -8.37 11.26 7.32
CA ILE A 437 -7.69 12.05 6.26
C ILE A 437 -7.27 13.38 6.86
N ALA A 438 -5.97 13.58 7.07
CA ALA A 438 -5.43 14.70 7.84
C ALA A 438 -4.36 15.51 7.08
N PRO A 439 -4.70 16.21 5.98
CA PRO A 439 -3.72 17.01 5.22
C PRO A 439 -3.22 18.21 6.05
N LEU A 440 -2.01 18.08 6.60
CA LEU A 440 -1.37 19.08 7.45
C LEU A 440 -0.76 20.22 6.63
N VAL A 441 -1.54 21.27 6.39
CA VAL A 441 -1.12 22.45 5.59
C VAL A 441 -0.33 23.50 6.39
N GLY A 442 -0.24 23.34 7.71
CA GLY A 442 0.43 24.27 8.63
C GLY A 442 -0.29 25.61 8.82
N PRO A 443 0.34 26.56 9.55
CA PRO A 443 -0.22 27.88 9.86
C PRO A 443 -0.70 28.67 8.64
N GLU A 444 -1.88 29.28 8.73
CA GLU A 444 -2.44 30.11 7.66
C GLU A 444 -1.72 31.46 7.54
N VAL A 445 -1.76 32.07 6.35
CA VAL A 445 -1.15 33.40 6.12
C VAL A 445 -1.76 34.50 6.99
N ILE A 446 -3.05 34.36 7.28
CA ILE A 446 -3.78 35.10 8.30
C ILE A 446 -4.17 34.07 9.36
N THR A 447 -3.65 34.23 10.58
CA THR A 447 -3.88 33.32 11.71
C THR A 447 -5.37 32.99 11.86
N GLY A 448 -5.72 31.70 11.92
CA GLY A 448 -7.11 31.23 12.06
C GLY A 448 -7.96 31.25 10.77
N SER A 449 -7.48 31.86 9.68
CA SER A 449 -8.24 31.98 8.42
C SER A 449 -8.20 30.70 7.59
N THR A 450 -8.77 29.62 8.14
CA THR A 450 -8.80 28.26 7.55
C THR A 450 -9.57 28.14 6.25
N ARG A 451 -10.26 29.20 5.82
CA ARG A 451 -10.86 29.27 4.47
C ARG A 451 -9.84 29.23 3.33
N LEU A 452 -8.54 29.38 3.65
CA LEU A 452 -7.44 29.48 2.68
C LEU A 452 -6.84 28.10 2.38
N LYS A 453 -5.69 27.74 2.97
CA LYS A 453 -5.02 26.48 2.64
C LYS A 453 -5.83 25.27 3.10
N ALA A 454 -6.38 25.30 4.31
CA ALA A 454 -7.18 24.19 4.81
C ALA A 454 -8.42 23.97 3.95
N GLY A 455 -9.15 25.04 3.58
CA GLY A 455 -10.25 24.98 2.62
C GLY A 455 -9.82 24.44 1.25
N SER A 456 -8.64 24.83 0.77
CA SER A 456 -8.10 24.34 -0.51
C SER A 456 -7.75 22.85 -0.45
N ALA A 457 -7.13 22.38 0.64
CA ALA A 457 -6.87 20.96 0.87
C ALA A 457 -8.17 20.16 0.94
N GLN A 458 -9.17 20.67 1.67
CA GLN A 458 -10.49 20.06 1.76
C GLN A 458 -11.12 19.91 0.37
N LYS A 459 -11.09 20.97 -0.45
CA LYS A 459 -11.60 20.91 -1.83
C LYS A 459 -10.92 19.81 -2.64
N LEU A 460 -9.58 19.75 -2.60
CA LEU A 460 -8.83 18.73 -3.36
C LEU A 460 -9.19 17.32 -2.91
N VAL A 461 -9.29 17.07 -1.60
CA VAL A 461 -9.70 15.78 -1.06
C VAL A 461 -11.12 15.43 -1.48
N LEU A 462 -12.10 16.33 -1.32
CA LEU A 462 -13.49 16.08 -1.71
C LEU A 462 -13.60 15.73 -3.20
N ASN A 463 -12.91 16.48 -4.06
CA ASN A 463 -12.87 16.19 -5.49
C ASN A 463 -12.25 14.82 -5.80
N MET A 464 -11.24 14.39 -5.04
CA MET A 464 -10.68 13.04 -5.17
C MET A 464 -11.67 11.97 -4.71
N LEU A 465 -12.38 12.18 -3.59
CA LEU A 465 -13.37 11.25 -3.07
C LEU A 465 -14.52 11.05 -4.07
N SER A 466 -15.16 12.13 -4.52
CA SER A 466 -16.27 12.07 -5.46
C SER A 466 -15.85 11.52 -6.82
N THR A 467 -14.79 12.07 -7.42
CA THR A 467 -14.30 11.65 -8.74
C THR A 467 -13.80 10.20 -8.71
N GLY A 468 -12.98 9.84 -7.72
CA GLY A 468 -12.46 8.49 -7.56
C GLY A 468 -13.56 7.45 -7.38
N THR A 469 -14.55 7.76 -6.54
CA THR A 469 -15.74 6.91 -6.35
C THR A 469 -16.49 6.71 -7.66
N MET A 470 -16.75 7.78 -8.42
CA MET A 470 -17.48 7.69 -9.68
C MET A 470 -16.71 6.92 -10.77
N ILE A 471 -15.38 7.00 -10.78
CA ILE A 471 -14.52 6.16 -11.62
C ILE A 471 -14.69 4.68 -11.24
N ARG A 472 -14.63 4.35 -9.94
CA ARG A 472 -14.82 2.97 -9.45
C ARG A 472 -16.21 2.41 -9.76
N LEU A 473 -17.23 3.28 -9.79
CA LEU A 473 -18.60 2.95 -10.19
C LEU A 473 -18.83 2.92 -11.72
N GLY A 474 -17.78 3.06 -12.53
CA GLY A 474 -17.89 2.94 -13.99
C GLY A 474 -18.57 4.11 -14.68
N LYS A 475 -18.58 5.31 -14.07
CA LYS A 475 -19.08 6.54 -14.71
C LYS A 475 -18.15 7.05 -15.82
N THR A 476 -16.93 6.53 -15.88
CA THR A 476 -15.90 6.88 -16.87
C THR A 476 -15.41 5.66 -17.66
N TYR A 477 -14.80 5.92 -18.82
CA TYR A 477 -13.99 4.97 -19.58
C TYR A 477 -12.74 5.69 -20.06
N SER A 478 -11.55 5.17 -19.71
CA SER A 478 -10.33 5.97 -19.77
C SER A 478 -10.53 7.26 -18.95
N ASN A 479 -10.15 8.41 -19.49
CA ASN A 479 -10.42 9.74 -18.94
C ASN A 479 -11.69 10.40 -19.51
N LEU A 480 -12.56 9.63 -20.18
CA LEU A 480 -13.81 10.14 -20.75
C LEU A 480 -14.98 9.84 -19.82
N MET A 481 -15.78 10.87 -19.57
CA MET A 481 -17.04 10.80 -18.83
C MET A 481 -18.12 10.21 -19.75
N VAL A 482 -18.35 8.90 -19.67
CA VAL A 482 -19.21 8.16 -20.61
C VAL A 482 -20.64 7.99 -20.13
N ASP A 483 -20.95 8.34 -18.89
CA ASP A 483 -22.31 8.26 -18.34
C ASP A 483 -23.07 9.59 -18.54
N VAL A 484 -23.22 10.02 -19.80
CA VAL A 484 -23.86 11.29 -20.16
C VAL A 484 -25.32 11.08 -20.55
N GLN A 485 -26.24 11.78 -19.88
CA GLN A 485 -27.63 11.86 -20.30
C GLN A 485 -27.79 12.90 -21.42
N MET A 486 -28.18 12.48 -22.62
CA MET A 486 -28.25 13.34 -23.80
C MET A 486 -29.60 14.10 -23.95
N THR A 487 -29.97 14.88 -22.93
CA THR A 487 -31.28 15.55 -22.84
C THR A 487 -31.42 16.81 -23.69
N ASN A 488 -30.31 17.43 -24.12
CA ASN A 488 -30.32 18.65 -24.93
C ASN A 488 -29.29 18.61 -26.07
N VAL A 489 -29.35 19.59 -26.98
CA VAL A 489 -28.49 19.67 -28.17
C VAL A 489 -26.99 19.66 -27.80
N LYS A 490 -26.60 20.40 -26.76
CA LYS A 490 -25.21 20.45 -26.27
C LYS A 490 -24.74 19.09 -25.74
N LEU A 491 -25.59 18.38 -25.00
CA LEU A 491 -25.27 17.06 -24.44
C LEU A 491 -25.25 15.97 -25.52
N ARG A 492 -26.11 16.06 -26.55
CA ARG A 492 -26.03 15.21 -27.75
C ARG A 492 -24.71 15.37 -28.49
N ALA A 493 -24.30 16.61 -28.75
CA ALA A 493 -23.00 16.89 -29.38
C ALA A 493 -21.82 16.44 -28.51
N ARG A 494 -21.95 16.49 -27.18
CA ARG A 494 -20.94 15.95 -26.26
C ARG A 494 -20.86 14.43 -26.33
N GLY A 495 -22.01 13.73 -26.31
CA GLY A 495 -22.05 12.27 -26.41
C GLY A 495 -21.41 11.75 -27.70
N ALA A 496 -21.73 12.37 -28.85
CA ALA A 496 -21.12 12.02 -30.13
C ALA A 496 -19.58 12.17 -30.10
N ARG A 497 -19.07 13.28 -29.58
CA ARG A 497 -17.61 13.50 -29.44
C ARG A 497 -16.95 12.46 -28.53
N ILE A 498 -17.60 12.08 -27.43
CA ILE A 498 -17.09 11.05 -26.51
C ILE A 498 -16.98 9.70 -27.23
N VAL A 499 -18.03 9.29 -27.94
CA VAL A 499 -18.04 8.03 -28.70
C VAL A 499 -16.97 8.05 -29.80
N ALA A 500 -16.86 9.15 -30.55
CA ALA A 500 -15.83 9.34 -31.57
C ALA A 500 -14.42 9.17 -31.01
N GLN A 501 -14.10 9.84 -29.88
CA GLN A 501 -12.80 9.73 -29.22
C GLN A 501 -12.55 8.34 -28.64
N ALA A 502 -13.55 7.72 -28.01
CA ALA A 502 -13.41 6.40 -27.40
C ALA A 502 -13.20 5.28 -28.43
N CYS A 503 -13.79 5.43 -29.62
CA CYS A 503 -13.78 4.42 -30.67
C CYS A 503 -12.77 4.70 -31.79
N GLY A 504 -12.24 5.92 -31.89
CA GLY A 504 -11.36 6.32 -32.99
C GLY A 504 -12.10 6.48 -34.33
N ILE A 505 -13.35 6.94 -34.31
CA ILE A 505 -14.23 7.10 -35.49
C ILE A 505 -14.62 8.56 -35.71
N SER A 506 -15.18 8.88 -36.88
CA SER A 506 -15.66 10.22 -37.18
C SER A 506 -16.90 10.60 -36.35
N ASP A 507 -17.12 11.91 -36.19
CA ASP A 507 -18.30 12.45 -35.49
C ASP A 507 -19.62 12.05 -36.17
N GLN A 508 -19.63 11.86 -37.50
CA GLN A 508 -20.80 11.37 -38.24
C GLN A 508 -21.08 9.89 -37.96
N GLU A 509 -20.04 9.03 -37.98
CA GLU A 509 -20.16 7.62 -37.61
C GLU A 509 -20.61 7.45 -36.15
N ALA A 510 -20.07 8.28 -35.25
CA ALA A 510 -20.44 8.27 -33.84
C ALA A 510 -21.92 8.61 -33.62
N ARG A 511 -22.47 9.61 -34.35
CA ARG A 511 -23.92 9.91 -34.29
C ARG A 511 -24.75 8.73 -34.76
N HIS A 512 -24.38 8.12 -35.88
CA HIS A 512 -25.12 6.97 -36.41
C HIS A 512 -25.06 5.74 -35.47
N LEU A 513 -23.91 5.51 -34.85
CA LEU A 513 -23.74 4.46 -33.85
C LEU A 513 -24.57 4.72 -32.58
N LEU A 514 -24.64 5.97 -32.12
CA LEU A 514 -25.48 6.37 -31.01
C LEU A 514 -26.96 6.15 -31.29
N GLU A 515 -27.44 6.52 -32.48
CA GLU A 515 -28.83 6.25 -32.91
C GLU A 515 -29.16 4.76 -32.87
N LYS A 516 -28.25 3.90 -33.34
CA LYS A 516 -28.38 2.43 -33.26
C LYS A 516 -28.37 1.86 -31.84
N CYS A 517 -27.84 2.61 -30.89
CA CYS A 517 -27.72 2.20 -29.49
C CYS A 517 -28.68 2.97 -28.58
N ASP A 518 -29.79 3.50 -29.12
CA ASP A 518 -30.80 4.25 -28.36
C ASP A 518 -30.22 5.45 -27.59
N ASN A 519 -29.20 6.10 -28.15
CA ASN A 519 -28.47 7.21 -27.55
C ASN A 519 -27.75 6.83 -26.23
N GLU A 520 -27.43 5.56 -26.03
CA GLU A 520 -26.64 5.11 -24.88
C GLU A 520 -25.14 5.12 -25.21
N VAL A 521 -24.40 6.08 -24.63
CA VAL A 521 -22.96 6.26 -24.90
C VAL A 521 -22.14 5.02 -24.56
N LYS A 522 -22.35 4.42 -23.39
CA LYS A 522 -21.62 3.20 -22.96
C LYS A 522 -21.90 2.02 -23.88
N THR A 523 -23.16 1.82 -24.24
CA THR A 523 -23.59 0.75 -25.15
C THR A 523 -22.96 0.91 -26.52
N ALA A 524 -22.96 2.14 -27.07
CA ALA A 524 -22.30 2.45 -28.34
C ALA A 524 -20.80 2.09 -28.31
N ILE A 525 -20.08 2.51 -27.25
CA ILE A 525 -18.65 2.22 -27.10
C ILE A 525 -18.39 0.71 -27.03
N VAL A 526 -19.13 -0.02 -26.21
CA VAL A 526 -18.96 -1.47 -26.07
C VAL A 526 -19.33 -2.20 -27.35
N SER A 527 -20.45 -1.82 -27.99
CA SER A 527 -20.92 -2.40 -29.24
C SER A 527 -19.87 -2.28 -30.34
N HIS A 528 -19.29 -1.09 -30.50
CA HIS A 528 -18.28 -0.86 -31.52
C HIS A 528 -16.94 -1.56 -31.21
N LEU A 529 -16.38 -1.35 -30.01
CA LEU A 529 -15.05 -1.88 -29.67
C LEU A 529 -15.03 -3.41 -29.55
N ALA A 530 -16.14 -4.04 -29.16
CA ALA A 530 -16.23 -5.50 -29.11
C ALA A 530 -16.80 -6.13 -30.39
N GLY A 531 -17.26 -5.32 -31.36
CA GLY A 531 -17.88 -5.81 -32.59
C GLY A 531 -19.17 -6.61 -32.36
N ILE A 532 -20.00 -6.19 -31.39
CA ILE A 532 -21.23 -6.90 -31.00
C ILE A 532 -22.48 -6.02 -31.14
N PRO A 533 -23.67 -6.61 -31.32
CA PRO A 533 -24.93 -5.86 -31.33
C PRO A 533 -25.23 -5.13 -30.01
N ALA A 534 -26.03 -4.06 -30.07
CA ALA A 534 -26.33 -3.17 -28.95
C ALA A 534 -27.00 -3.89 -27.76
N ASP A 535 -27.91 -4.84 -28.02
CA ASP A 535 -28.56 -5.65 -26.98
C ASP A 535 -27.56 -6.51 -26.22
N ARG A 536 -26.55 -7.07 -26.90
CA ARG A 536 -25.47 -7.83 -26.28
C ARG A 536 -24.54 -6.93 -25.48
N ALA A 537 -24.22 -5.76 -26.00
CA ALA A 537 -23.43 -4.75 -25.28
C ALA A 537 -24.13 -4.32 -23.97
N ARG A 538 -25.45 -4.08 -24.00
CA ARG A 538 -26.27 -3.79 -22.80
C ARG A 538 -26.18 -4.92 -21.79
N ARG A 539 -26.40 -6.17 -22.22
CA ARG A 539 -26.31 -7.34 -21.32
C ARG A 539 -24.95 -7.44 -20.64
N ARG A 540 -23.85 -7.27 -21.39
CA ARG A 540 -22.50 -7.28 -20.81
C ARG A 540 -22.30 -6.17 -19.80
N LEU A 541 -22.75 -4.94 -20.13
CA LEU A 541 -22.70 -3.81 -19.21
C LEU A 541 -23.49 -4.08 -17.93
N THR A 542 -24.70 -4.65 -18.01
CA THR A 542 -25.51 -5.01 -16.83
C THR A 542 -24.76 -5.97 -15.90
N VAL A 543 -24.14 -7.02 -16.46
CA VAL A 543 -23.40 -8.05 -15.67
C VAL A 543 -22.22 -7.45 -14.90
N VAL A 544 -21.56 -6.42 -15.44
CA VAL A 544 -20.38 -5.80 -14.82
C VAL A 544 -20.68 -4.44 -14.17
N HIS A 545 -21.95 -4.18 -13.86
CA HIS A 545 -22.41 -2.95 -13.22
C HIS A 545 -22.00 -1.66 -13.97
N GLY A 546 -22.12 -1.67 -15.29
CA GLY A 546 -21.92 -0.50 -16.14
C GLY A 546 -20.46 -0.11 -16.40
N VAL A 547 -19.49 -0.93 -15.98
CA VAL A 547 -18.05 -0.66 -16.19
C VAL A 547 -17.62 -1.09 -17.60
N VAL A 548 -17.46 -0.11 -18.50
CA VAL A 548 -17.13 -0.34 -19.93
C VAL A 548 -15.92 -1.26 -20.11
N ARG A 549 -14.80 -1.02 -19.41
CA ARG A 549 -13.58 -1.81 -19.58
C ARG A 549 -13.75 -3.28 -19.18
N LYS A 550 -14.55 -3.56 -18.15
CA LYS A 550 -14.90 -4.93 -17.76
C LYS A 550 -15.84 -5.56 -18.79
N ALA A 551 -16.78 -4.80 -19.36
CA ALA A 551 -17.72 -5.31 -20.37
C ALA A 551 -16.99 -5.75 -21.66
N LEU A 552 -15.88 -5.09 -21.99
CA LEU A 552 -15.01 -5.47 -23.12
C LEU A 552 -14.24 -6.78 -22.86
N SER A 553 -13.94 -7.13 -21.60
CA SER A 553 -13.23 -8.36 -21.24
C SER A 553 -14.12 -9.58 -21.04
N VAL A 554 -15.46 -9.40 -20.96
CA VAL A 554 -16.40 -10.53 -20.89
C VAL A 554 -16.36 -11.29 -22.21
N LYS A 555 -15.83 -12.51 -22.19
CA LYS A 555 -16.00 -13.48 -23.29
C LYS A 555 -17.38 -14.13 -23.17
N ASP A 556 -17.94 -14.50 -24.30
CA ASP A 556 -19.34 -14.91 -24.44
C ASP A 556 -19.78 -15.96 -23.40
N LEU A 557 -20.88 -15.65 -22.68
CA LEU A 557 -21.74 -16.61 -21.98
C LEU A 557 -22.52 -17.44 -23.00
#